data_AF-A0A376TJQ4-F1
#
_entry.id   AF-A0A376TJQ4-F1
#
_cell.length_a   1.000
_cell.length_b   1.000
_cell.length_c   1.000
_cell.angle_alpha   90.00
_cell.angle_beta   90.00
_cell.angle_gamma   90.00
#
_symmetry.space_group_name_H-M   'P 1'
#
loop_
_entity.id
_entity.type
_entity.pdbx_description
1 polymer ?
#
loop_
_entity_poly.entity_id
_entity_poly.type
_entity_poly.pdbx_seq_one_letter_code
_entity_poly.pdbx_strand_id
1 'polypeptide(L)'
;MYLMSRKIKAMGIKMVLSGEGSDEVFGGYLYFHKAPNAKELHEETVRKLLALHMYDCARANKAMSAWGVEARVPFLDKKFP
;
A
#
# COMPACT_ATOMS: atom_id res chain seq x y z
N MET A 1 -7.82 4.05 -8.12
CA MET A 1 -6.57 4.77 -8.43
C MET A 1 -6.45 5.23 -9.88
N TYR A 2 -6.76 4.43 -10.90
CA TYR A 2 -6.48 4.79 -12.31
C TYR A 2 -7.15 6.09 -12.81
N LEU A 3 -8.45 6.29 -12.55
CA LEU A 3 -9.12 7.54 -12.95
C LEU A 3 -8.64 8.75 -12.13
N MET A 4 -8.29 8.52 -10.86
CA MET A 4 -7.75 9.53 -9.97
C MET A 4 -6.37 9.99 -10.42
N SER A 5 -5.48 9.07 -10.80
CA SER A 5 -4.15 9.40 -11.32
C SER A 5 -4.22 10.17 -12.64
N ARG A 6 -5.20 9.89 -13.52
CA ARG A 6 -5.50 10.72 -14.69
C ARG A 6 -5.80 12.17 -14.31
N LYS A 7 -6.65 12.38 -13.31
CA LYS A 7 -7.01 13.73 -12.84
C LYS A 7 -5.82 14.44 -12.20
N ILE A 8 -5.04 13.75 -11.36
CA ILE A 8 -3.81 14.27 -10.74
C ILE A 8 -2.82 14.72 -11.82
N LYS A 9 -2.62 13.90 -12.88
CA LYS A 9 -1.77 14.25 -14.01
C LYS A 9 -2.25 15.52 -14.72
N ALA A 10 -3.55 15.64 -14.96
CA ALA A 10 -4.15 16.83 -15.58
C ALA A 10 -4.00 18.10 -14.71
N MET A 11 -3.82 17.95 -13.40
CA MET A 11 -3.49 19.05 -12.48
C MET A 11 -1.99 19.44 -12.51
N GLY A 12 -1.17 18.78 -13.32
CA GLY A 12 0.27 19.04 -13.42
C GLY A 12 1.12 18.41 -12.30
N ILE A 13 0.52 17.63 -11.41
CA ILE A 13 1.21 16.98 -10.30
C ILE A 13 1.97 15.75 -10.82
N LYS A 14 3.23 15.61 -10.39
CA LYS A 14 4.14 14.54 -10.84
C LYS A 14 4.31 13.41 -9.83
N MET A 15 4.11 13.69 -8.55
CA MET A 15 4.36 12.75 -7.46
C MET A 15 3.29 12.89 -6.37
N VAL A 16 2.87 11.76 -5.80
CA VAL A 16 1.94 11.71 -4.66
C VAL A 16 2.42 10.72 -3.60
N LEU A 17 2.03 10.99 -2.36
CA LEU A 17 2.16 10.02 -1.27
C LEU A 17 0.90 9.12 -1.24
N SER A 18 1.12 7.83 -1.02
CA SER A 18 0.05 6.83 -0.93
C SER A 18 0.16 6.04 0.36
N GLY A 19 -0.97 5.69 0.97
CA GLY A 19 -1.03 4.96 2.24
C GLY A 19 -0.84 3.44 2.12
N GLU A 20 -0.42 2.92 0.96
CA GLU A 20 -0.25 1.48 0.76
C GLU A 20 0.78 0.91 1.74
N GLY A 21 0.53 -0.30 2.24
CA GLY A 21 1.37 -0.96 3.24
C GLY A 21 0.98 -0.71 4.69
N SER A 22 0.16 0.32 4.99
CA SER A 22 -0.23 0.62 6.37
C SER A 22 -1.05 -0.51 7.02
N ASP A 23 -2.05 -1.04 6.32
CA ASP A 23 -2.88 -2.13 6.84
C ASP A 23 -2.08 -3.42 7.08
N GLU A 24 -1.10 -3.71 6.23
CA GLU A 24 -0.20 -4.85 6.38
C GLU A 24 0.79 -4.67 7.53
N VAL A 25 1.37 -3.47 7.69
CA VAL A 25 2.31 -3.19 8.78
C VAL A 25 1.60 -3.22 10.14
N PHE A 26 0.42 -2.61 10.24
CA PHE A 26 -0.25 -2.37 11.54
C PHE A 26 -1.40 -3.32 11.86
N GLY A 27 -1.72 -4.26 10.98
CA GLY A 27 -2.86 -5.15 11.21
C GLY A 27 -4.21 -4.44 11.03
N GLY A 28 -4.34 -3.57 10.03
CA GLY A 28 -5.51 -2.70 9.82
C GLY A 28 -6.74 -3.35 9.18
N TYR A 29 -6.60 -4.51 8.54
CA TYR A 29 -7.75 -5.25 8.02
C TYR A 29 -8.70 -5.74 9.13
N LEU A 30 -10.00 -5.57 8.92
CA LEU A 30 -11.05 -5.94 9.90
C LEU A 30 -10.96 -7.37 10.43
N TYR A 31 -10.46 -8.31 9.63
CA TYR A 31 -10.37 -9.71 10.05
C TYR A 31 -9.22 -9.97 11.03
N PHE A 32 -8.28 -9.04 11.21
CA PHE A 32 -7.24 -9.17 12.23
C PHE A 32 -7.79 -9.15 13.66
N HIS A 33 -8.98 -8.57 13.88
CA HIS A 33 -9.70 -8.71 15.16
C HIS A 33 -10.07 -10.16 15.51
N LYS A 34 -9.97 -11.08 14.55
CA LYS A 34 -10.22 -12.52 14.72
C LYS A 34 -8.93 -13.34 14.80
N ALA A 35 -7.77 -12.70 14.87
CA ALA A 35 -6.50 -13.41 15.03
C ALA A 35 -6.53 -14.23 16.35
N PRO A 36 -6.17 -15.53 16.34
CA PRO A 36 -6.23 -16.38 17.53
C PRO A 36 -5.32 -15.88 18.67
N ASN A 37 -4.12 -15.42 18.34
CA ASN A 37 -3.22 -14.72 19.24
C ASN A 37 -2.26 -13.79 18.47
N ALA A 38 -1.38 -13.10 19.22
CA ALA A 38 -0.45 -12.13 18.67
C ALA A 38 0.57 -12.74 17.69
N LYS A 39 0.90 -14.03 17.83
CA LYS A 39 1.84 -14.70 16.94
C LYS A 39 1.23 -14.94 15.56
N GLU A 40 0.01 -15.49 15.47
CA GLU A 40 -0.60 -15.67 14.14
C GLU A 40 -0.96 -14.33 13.49
N LEU A 41 -1.29 -13.30 14.29
CA LEU A 41 -1.43 -11.93 13.78
C LEU A 41 -0.15 -11.47 13.08
N HIS A 42 1.01 -11.62 13.74
CA HIS A 42 2.31 -11.24 13.18
C HIS A 42 2.69 -12.08 11.95
N GLU A 43 2.45 -13.38 11.97
CA GLU A 43 2.73 -14.25 10.81
C GLU A 43 1.88 -13.84 9.60
N GLU A 44 0.62 -13.46 9.83
CA GLU A 44 -0.27 -12.98 8.78
C GLU A 44 0.13 -11.59 8.24
N THR A 45 0.56 -10.66 9.10
CA THR A 45 1.07 -9.36 8.64
C THR A 45 2.33 -9.53 7.79
N VAL A 46 3.27 -10.38 8.21
CA VAL A 46 4.47 -10.72 7.43
C VAL A 46 4.10 -11.35 6.09
N ARG A 47 3.17 -12.33 6.08
CA ARG A 47 2.70 -12.97 4.84
C ARG A 47 2.13 -11.95 3.86
N LYS A 48 1.32 -11.01 4.36
CA LYS A 48 0.75 -9.94 3.53
C LYS A 48 1.79 -8.97 3.01
N LEU A 49 2.73 -8.54 3.86
CA LEU A 49 3.84 -7.67 3.45
C LEU A 49 4.65 -8.29 2.30
N LEU A 50 4.96 -9.59 2.38
CA LEU A 50 5.66 -10.31 1.31
C LEU A 50 4.83 -10.39 0.02
N ALA A 51 3.50 -10.42 0.13
CA ALA A 51 2.58 -10.53 -1.00
C ALA A 51 2.17 -9.19 -1.62
N LEU A 52 2.49 -8.04 -1.00
CA LEU A 52 2.10 -6.70 -1.45
C LEU A 52 2.36 -6.43 -2.95
N HIS A 53 3.49 -6.93 -3.45
CA HIS A 53 3.91 -6.76 -4.84
C HIS A 53 2.98 -7.44 -5.87
N MET A 54 2.14 -8.38 -5.43
CA MET A 54 1.11 -9.04 -6.26
C MET A 54 -0.25 -8.34 -6.17
N TYR A 55 -0.47 -7.52 -5.14
CA TYR A 55 -1.77 -6.92 -4.82
C TYR A 55 -1.72 -5.39 -4.78
N ASP A 56 -1.76 -4.80 -3.59
CA ASP A 56 -1.94 -3.38 -3.34
C ASP A 56 -0.83 -2.51 -3.94
N CYS A 57 0.43 -2.91 -3.77
CA CYS A 57 1.56 -2.24 -4.44
C CYS A 57 1.53 -2.43 -5.95
N ALA A 58 1.05 -3.58 -6.46
CA ALA A 58 0.89 -3.78 -7.90
C ALA A 58 -0.15 -2.82 -8.48
N ARG A 59 -1.31 -2.71 -7.80
CA ARG A 59 -2.41 -1.80 -8.14
C ARG A 59 -1.93 -0.35 -8.12
N ALA A 60 -1.26 0.08 -7.05
CA ALA A 60 -0.74 1.43 -6.92
C ALA A 60 0.27 1.76 -8.02
N ASN A 61 1.25 0.88 -8.23
CA ASN A 61 2.27 1.08 -9.25
C ASN A 61 1.66 1.17 -10.66
N LYS A 62 0.85 0.19 -11.07
CA LYS A 62 0.27 0.13 -12.42
C LYS A 62 -0.68 1.30 -12.68
N ALA A 63 -1.56 1.61 -11.73
CA ALA A 63 -2.57 2.66 -11.91
C ALA A 63 -1.96 4.07 -11.96
N MET A 64 -0.91 4.33 -11.17
CA MET A 64 -0.22 5.62 -11.13
C MET A 64 0.71 5.79 -12.34
N SER A 65 1.50 4.75 -12.64
CA SER A 65 2.42 4.74 -13.79
C SER A 65 1.72 4.87 -15.13
N ALA A 66 0.49 4.36 -15.27
CA ALA A 66 -0.29 4.50 -16.51
C ALA A 66 -0.55 5.97 -16.92
N TRP A 67 -0.44 6.91 -15.98
CA TRP A 67 -0.59 8.35 -16.24
C TRP A 67 0.70 9.14 -15.98
N GLY A 68 1.83 8.46 -15.77
CA GLY A 68 3.11 9.09 -15.49
C GLY A 68 3.12 9.89 -14.20
N VAL A 69 2.48 9.36 -13.15
CA VAL A 69 2.51 9.89 -11.78
C VAL A 69 3.31 8.92 -10.91
N GLU A 70 4.31 9.43 -10.20
CA GLU A 70 5.11 8.66 -9.24
C GLU A 70 4.35 8.55 -7.92
N ALA A 71 4.15 7.33 -7.42
CA ALA A 71 3.62 7.11 -6.08
C ALA A 71 4.73 6.69 -5.12
N ARG A 72 4.79 7.35 -3.96
CA ARG A 72 5.69 6.98 -2.85
C ARG A 72 4.88 6.48 -1.67
N VAL A 73 5.38 5.43 -1.01
CA VAL A 73 4.68 4.64 0.00
C VAL A 73 5.42 4.71 1.34
N PRO A 74 5.23 5.78 2.12
CA PRO A 74 6.05 6.05 3.31
C PRO A 74 5.93 4.98 4.42
N PHE A 75 4.82 4.25 4.48
CA PHE A 75 4.64 3.15 5.44
C PHE A 75 5.54 1.95 5.16
N LEU A 76 6.14 1.85 3.97
CA LEU A 76 7.06 0.79 3.59
C LEU A 76 8.54 1.23 3.67
N ASP A 77 8.82 2.37 4.30
CA ASP A 77 10.20 2.79 4.58
C ASP A 77 10.85 1.87 5.63
N LYS A 78 12.09 1.47 5.42
CA LYS A 78 12.80 0.55 6.32
C LYS A 78 13.18 1.17 7.67
N LYS A 79 13.23 2.49 7.76
CA LYS A 79 13.50 3.27 8.97
C LYS A 79 12.22 3.78 9.60
N PHE A 80 11.06 3.39 9.08
CA PHE A 80 9.79 3.68 9.70
C PHE A 80 9.73 2.99 11.08
N PRO A 81 9.47 3.74 12.17
CA PRO A 81 9.52 3.23 13.53
C PRO A 81 8.39 2.27 13.88
#